data_AF-A0A524CN30-F1
#
_entry.id   AF-A0A524CN30-F1
#
_cell.length_a   1.000
_cell.length_b   1.000
_cell.length_c   1.000
_cell.angle_alpha   90.00
_cell.angle_beta   90.00
_cell.angle_gamma   90.00
#
_symmetry.space_group_name_H-M   'P 1'
#
loop_
_entity.id
_entity.type
_entity.pdbx_description
1 polymer ?
#
loop_
_entity_poly.entity_id
_entity_poly.type
_entity_poly.pdbx_seq_one_letter_code
_entity_poly.pdbx_strand_id
1 'polypeptide(L)'
;MKKKKIKKQMKDLVVVVSGIPRSGTSMMMQMLDAGGLELLTDKKRKADGSNPKGYYEHDAVKKLEKSNEIIHEAKGKAVKVISFLLNYLPSDLHY
;
A
#
# COMPACT_ATOMS: atom_id res chain seq x y z
N MET A 1 15.69 -10.43 21.24
CA MET A 1 14.32 -10.02 21.64
C MET A 1 13.75 -8.84 20.83
N LYS A 2 14.46 -7.71 20.63
CA LYS A 2 13.93 -6.51 19.92
C LYS A 2 13.38 -6.78 18.49
N LYS A 3 14.13 -7.50 17.64
CA LYS A 3 13.71 -7.84 16.27
C LYS A 3 12.38 -8.61 16.21
N LYS A 4 12.15 -9.54 17.16
CA LYS A 4 10.90 -10.32 17.26
C LYS A 4 9.70 -9.44 17.63
N LYS A 5 9.90 -8.45 18.50
CA LYS A 5 8.86 -7.50 18.93
C LYS A 5 8.47 -6.54 17.80
N ILE A 6 9.45 -6.03 17.05
CA ILE A 6 9.23 -5.18 15.86
C ILE A 6 8.45 -5.95 14.78
N LYS A 7 8.87 -7.19 14.47
CA LYS A 7 8.14 -8.04 13.51
C LYS A 7 6.71 -8.34 13.93
N LYS A 8 6.43 -8.43 15.24
CA LYS A 8 5.08 -8.64 15.76
C LYS A 8 4.23 -7.38 15.61
N GLN A 9 4.77 -6.20 15.96
CA GLN A 9 4.04 -4.93 15.80
C GLN A 9 3.72 -4.61 14.33
N MET A 10 4.64 -4.91 13.40
CA MET A 10 4.38 -4.70 11.98
C MET A 10 3.24 -5.57 11.44
N LYS A 11 2.96 -6.76 12.00
CA LYS A 11 1.88 -7.63 11.52
C LYS A 11 0.49 -7.01 11.65
N ASP A 12 0.30 -6.12 12.63
CA ASP A 12 -1.00 -5.51 12.91
C ASP A 12 -1.11 -4.07 12.35
N LEU A 13 -0.05 -3.58 11.70
CA LEU A 13 0.04 -2.23 11.13
C LEU A 13 -0.17 -2.25 9.61
N VAL A 14 -0.84 -1.23 9.08
CA VAL A 14 -1.03 -0.99 7.66
C VAL A 14 -0.18 0.20 7.23
N VAL A 15 0.84 -0.03 6.40
CA VAL A 15 1.66 1.08 5.89
C VAL A 15 0.98 1.71 4.69
N VAL A 16 0.55 2.97 4.81
CA VAL A 16 -0.05 3.71 3.69
C VAL A 16 0.98 4.61 3.04
N VAL A 17 1.22 4.40 1.75
CA VAL A 17 1.94 5.36 0.91
C VAL A 17 0.92 6.23 0.19
N SER A 18 0.90 7.53 0.51
CA SER A 18 -0.08 8.45 -0.03
C SER A 18 0.50 9.69 -0.71
N GLY A 19 -0.35 10.32 -1.52
CA GLY A 19 -0.02 11.52 -2.28
C GLY A 19 -0.84 11.64 -3.57
N ILE A 20 -0.58 12.69 -4.32
CA ILE A 20 -1.13 12.86 -5.68
C ILE A 20 -0.58 11.72 -6.56
N PRO A 21 -1.36 11.14 -7.49
CA PRO A 21 -0.92 10.04 -8.37
C PRO A 21 0.19 10.46 -9.34
N ARG A 22 1.42 10.49 -8.84
CA ARG A 22 2.67 10.89 -9.53
C ARG A 22 3.78 9.89 -9.21
N SER A 23 4.97 10.11 -9.78
CA SER A 23 6.12 9.20 -9.66
C SER A 23 6.62 9.01 -8.22
N GLY A 24 6.48 10.01 -7.34
CA GLY A 24 7.00 9.95 -5.96
C GLY A 24 6.41 8.80 -5.13
N THR A 25 5.09 8.59 -5.21
CA THR A 25 4.44 7.47 -4.49
C THR A 25 4.84 6.12 -5.08
N SER A 26 5.03 6.03 -6.40
CA SER A 26 5.55 4.81 -7.03
C SER A 26 7.00 4.52 -6.64
N MET A 27 7.85 5.54 -6.51
CA MET A 27 9.23 5.38 -6.02
C MET A 27 9.25 4.86 -4.58
N MET A 28 8.38 5.38 -3.71
CA MET A 28 8.29 4.92 -2.33
C MET A 28 7.82 3.47 -2.23
N MET A 29 6.83 3.06 -3.04
CA MET A 29 6.43 1.65 -3.11
C MET A 29 7.60 0.74 -3.53
N GLN A 30 8.39 1.13 -4.53
CA GLN A 30 9.60 0.38 -4.95
C GLN A 30 10.63 0.25 -3.81
N MET A 31 10.84 1.32 -3.05
CA MET A 31 11.78 1.30 -1.92
C MET A 31 11.32 0.34 -0.80
N LEU A 32 10.02 0.30 -0.52
CA LEU A 32 9.43 -0.60 0.48
C LEU A 32 9.53 -2.07 0.04
N ASP A 33 9.24 -2.35 -1.24
CA ASP A 33 9.39 -3.69 -1.83
C ASP A 33 10.85 -4.17 -1.77
N ALA A 34 11.78 -3.31 -2.18
CA ALA A 34 13.22 -3.58 -2.08
C ALA A 34 13.69 -3.77 -0.63
N GLY A 35 13.02 -3.12 0.33
CA GLY A 35 13.22 -3.30 1.77
C GLY A 35 12.60 -4.60 2.33
N GLY A 36 11.92 -5.39 1.50
CA GLY A 36 11.29 -6.65 1.86
C GLY A 36 9.93 -6.51 2.56
N LEU A 37 9.28 -5.34 2.47
CA LEU A 37 7.91 -5.17 2.93
C LEU A 37 6.95 -5.68 1.84
N GLU A 38 6.05 -6.58 2.21
CA GLU A 38 5.03 -7.07 1.28
C GLU A 38 4.09 -5.93 0.87
N LEU A 39 3.72 -5.89 -0.41
CA LEU A 39 2.85 -4.86 -0.96
C LEU A 39 1.47 -5.43 -1.30
N LEU A 40 0.40 -4.71 -0.96
CA LEU A 40 -0.95 -4.99 -1.44
C LEU A 40 -1.13 -4.37 -2.83
N THR A 41 -1.02 -5.21 -3.86
CA THR A 41 -1.16 -4.82 -5.28
C THR A 41 -1.90 -5.92 -6.03
N ASP A 42 -2.68 -5.60 -7.07
CA ASP A 42 -3.38 -6.61 -7.86
C ASP A 42 -2.53 -7.19 -9.02
N LYS A 43 -1.32 -6.63 -9.23
CA LYS A 43 -0.39 -6.98 -10.32
C LYS A 43 -1.03 -7.02 -11.72
N LYS A 44 -2.18 -6.38 -11.92
CA LYS A 44 -2.92 -6.45 -13.20
C LYS A 44 -2.22 -5.68 -14.31
N ARG A 45 -1.59 -4.55 -13.97
CA ARG A 45 -0.78 -3.77 -14.92
C ARG A 45 0.67 -4.20 -14.80
N LYS A 46 1.14 -4.92 -15.81
CA LYS A 46 2.55 -5.27 -15.97
C LYS A 46 3.37 -4.05 -16.35
N ALA A 47 4.68 -4.16 -16.20
CA ALA A 47 5.62 -3.18 -16.73
C ALA A 47 5.38 -2.94 -18.23
N ASP A 48 5.48 -1.68 -18.65
CA ASP A 48 5.36 -1.24 -20.04
C ASP A 48 6.44 -0.19 -20.38
N GLY A 49 6.44 0.33 -21.60
CA GLY A 49 7.42 1.33 -22.05
C GLY A 49 7.35 2.67 -21.29
N SER A 50 6.22 2.98 -20.63
CA SER A 50 6.07 4.18 -19.80
C SER A 50 6.49 3.93 -18.36
N ASN A 51 6.36 2.71 -17.86
CA ASN A 51 6.78 2.30 -16.53
C ASN A 51 7.40 0.89 -16.54
N PRO A 52 8.70 0.77 -16.84
CA PRO A 52 9.38 -0.52 -16.92
C PRO A 52 9.47 -1.26 -15.57
N LYS A 53 9.14 -0.58 -14.46
CA LYS A 53 9.13 -1.17 -13.10
C LYS A 53 7.75 -1.64 -12.65
N GLY A 54 6.74 -1.54 -13.52
CA GLY A 54 5.38 -1.98 -13.23
C GLY A 54 4.62 -1.09 -12.25
N TYR A 55 3.36 -1.44 -12.04
CA TYR A 55 2.40 -0.63 -11.31
C TYR A 55 2.08 -1.29 -9.96
N TYR A 56 2.01 -0.46 -8.91
CA TYR A 56 1.76 -0.90 -7.53
C TYR A 56 0.32 -0.57 -7.08
N GLU A 57 -0.59 -0.33 -8.02
CA GLU A 57 -1.99 -0.05 -7.69
C GLU A 57 -2.79 -1.33 -7.43
N HIS A 58 -3.88 -1.20 -6.68
CA HIS A 58 -4.91 -2.22 -6.53
C HIS A 58 -6.26 -1.60 -6.92
N ASP A 59 -7.00 -2.21 -7.85
CA ASP A 59 -8.24 -1.63 -8.36
C ASP A 59 -9.31 -1.39 -7.28
N ALA A 60 -9.43 -2.27 -6.29
CA ALA A 60 -10.37 -2.07 -5.17
C ALA A 60 -10.00 -0.86 -4.30
N VAL A 61 -8.72 -0.50 -4.21
CA VAL A 61 -8.26 0.71 -3.48
C VAL A 61 -8.66 1.98 -4.22
N LYS A 62 -8.99 1.92 -5.52
CA LYS A 62 -9.53 3.07 -6.26
C LYS A 62 -11.02 3.32 -5.98
N LYS A 63 -11.66 2.44 -5.20
CA LYS A 63 -13.10 2.46 -4.89
C LYS A 63 -13.37 2.53 -3.38
N LEU A 64 -12.43 3.07 -2.60
CA LEU A 64 -12.54 3.13 -1.13
C LEU A 64 -13.75 3.93 -0.67
N GLU A 65 -14.20 4.90 -1.45
CA GLU A 65 -15.42 5.67 -1.17
C GLU A 65 -16.69 4.81 -1.15
N LYS A 66 -16.65 3.63 -1.79
CA LYS A 66 -17.76 2.66 -1.81
C LYS A 66 -17.60 1.55 -0.79
N SER A 67 -16.37 1.08 -0.59
CA SER A 67 -16.05 0.03 0.37
C SER A 67 -14.55 0.05 0.66
N ASN A 68 -14.20 0.02 1.94
CA ASN A 68 -12.82 0.07 2.42
C ASN A 68 -12.31 -1.25 3.00
N GLU A 69 -13.09 -2.33 2.86
CA GLU A 69 -12.77 -3.69 3.34
C GLU A 69 -11.40 -4.18 2.85
N ILE A 70 -11.00 -3.79 1.63
CA ILE A 70 -9.70 -4.15 1.05
C ILE A 70 -8.51 -3.69 1.91
N ILE A 71 -8.65 -2.63 2.71
CA ILE A 71 -7.57 -2.12 3.58
C ILE A 71 -7.29 -3.09 4.73
N HIS A 72 -8.26 -3.90 5.16
CA HIS A 72 -8.03 -4.92 6.20
C HIS A 72 -7.06 -6.02 5.72
N GLU A 73 -6.98 -6.27 4.41
CA GLU A 73 -6.00 -7.20 3.82
C GLU A 73 -4.57 -6.63 3.79
N ALA A 74 -4.41 -5.33 4.04
CA ALA A 74 -3.11 -4.65 4.06
C ALA A 74 -2.36 -4.77 5.40
N LYS A 75 -2.90 -5.47 6.40
CA LYS A 75 -2.20 -5.69 7.68
C LYS A 75 -0.87 -6.42 7.45
N GLY A 76 0.22 -5.84 7.94
CA GLY A 76 1.58 -6.33 7.70
C GLY A 76 2.16 -5.98 6.33
N LYS A 77 1.43 -5.18 5.53
CA LYS A 77 1.79 -4.83 4.15
C LYS A 77 1.80 -3.31 3.96
N ALA A 78 2.34 -2.87 2.83
CA ALA A 78 2.15 -1.52 2.34
C ALA A 78 1.10 -1.46 1.23
N VAL A 79 0.27 -0.41 1.24
CA VAL A 79 -0.74 -0.14 0.22
C VAL A 79 -0.61 1.30 -0.27
N LYS A 80 -0.72 1.49 -1.59
CA LYS A 80 -0.70 2.81 -2.22
C LYS A 80 -2.12 3.38 -2.28
N VAL A 81 -2.35 4.51 -1.61
CA VAL A 81 -3.66 5.18 -1.54
C VAL A 81 -3.49 6.63 -1.98
N ILE A 82 -4.20 7.05 -3.04
CA ILE A 82 -4.12 8.46 -3.48
C ILE A 82 -4.70 9.39 -2.40
N SER A 83 -4.17 10.61 -2.30
CA SER A 83 -4.53 11.57 -1.24
C SER A 83 -6.04 11.81 -1.11
N PHE A 84 -6.77 11.78 -2.23
CA PHE A 84 -8.24 12.00 -2.26
C PHE A 84 -9.04 10.91 -1.55
N LEU A 85 -8.45 9.73 -1.33
CA LEU A 85 -9.14 8.57 -0.75
C LEU A 85 -8.78 8.33 0.72
N LEU A 86 -7.91 9.16 1.32
CA LEU A 86 -7.46 8.99 2.70
C LEU A 86 -8.60 9.07 3.71
N ASN A 87 -9.62 9.90 3.45
CA ASN A 87 -10.78 10.05 4.34
C ASN A 87 -11.68 8.82 4.40
N TYR A 88 -11.50 7.85 3.50
CA TYR A 88 -12.25 6.60 3.47
C TYR A 88 -11.51 5.42 4.11
N LEU A 89 -10.32 5.66 4.67
CA LEU A 89 -9.58 4.63 5.39
C LEU A 89 -10.34 4.22 6.67
N PRO A 90 -10.40 2.91 7.00
CA PRO A 90 -11.03 2.45 8.24
C PRO A 90 -10.34 3.04 9.48
N SER A 91 -11.11 3.55 10.44
CA SER A 91 -10.58 4.15 11.66
C SER A 91 -10.20 3.13 12.74
N ASP A 92 -10.58 1.87 12.57
CA ASP A 92 -10.32 0.75 13.48
C ASP A 92 -8.98 0.05 13.22
N LEU A 93 -8.22 0.50 12.21
CA LEU A 93 -6.90 -0.01 11.87
C LEU A 93 -5.77 0.88 12.43
N HIS A 94 -4.61 0.27 12.62
CA HIS A 94 -3.38 0.96 12.98
C HIS A 94 -2.55 1.21 11.72
N TYR A 95 -2.13 2.46 11.53
CA TYR A 95 -1.35 2.93 10.39
C TYR A 95 0.04 3.41 10.81
#